data_AF-A5HC70-F1
#
_entry.id   AF-A5HC70-F1
#
_cell.length_a   1.000
_cell.length_b   1.000
_cell.length_c   1.000
_cell.angle_alpha   90.00
_cell.angle_beta   90.00
_cell.angle_gamma   90.00
#
_symmetry.space_group_name_H-M   'P 1'
#
loop_
_entity.id
_entity.type
_entity.pdbx_description
1 polymer ?
#
loop_
_entity_poly.entity_id
_entity_poly.type
_entity_poly.pdbx_seq_one_letter_code
_entity_poly.pdbx_strand_id
1 'polypeptide(L)'
;DECCFDANQPEGKKCKLKPGKQCSPSQGPCCTAQCAFKSKSEKCRDDSDCAREGICNGFTALCPASDPKPNFTDCNRQTQVCINGQCAGSICEKYGLEECTCASSDGKDDKELCHVCCMKKMEPSTCASTGSVQWSKQFSGQTITLQPGSPCNDFRGYCDVFMRCRLVDADGPLARLKKAIFSPELYENIAEWIVA
;
A
#
# COMPACT_ATOMS: atom_id res chain seq x y z
N ASP A 1 -18.47 -9.66 29.15
CA ASP A 1 -19.44 -8.70 28.62
C ASP A 1 -20.73 -8.83 29.42
N GLU A 2 -21.20 -7.74 30.03
CA GLU A 2 -22.43 -7.75 30.82
C GLU A 2 -23.69 -7.73 29.95
N CYS A 3 -23.57 -7.40 28.66
CA CYS A 3 -24.66 -7.13 27.74
C CYS A 3 -25.19 -8.36 27.01
N CYS A 4 -24.34 -9.37 26.82
CA CYS A 4 -24.63 -10.56 26.03
C CYS A 4 -24.56 -11.82 26.89
N PHE A 5 -25.34 -12.84 26.53
CA PHE A 5 -25.21 -14.19 27.06
C PHE A 5 -23.98 -14.87 26.47
N ASP A 6 -23.19 -15.52 27.33
CA ASP A 6 -22.02 -16.29 26.91
C ASP A 6 -22.41 -17.52 26.07
N ALA A 7 -21.40 -18.13 25.44
CA ALA A 7 -21.59 -19.25 24.53
C ALA A 7 -21.99 -20.56 25.22
N ASN A 8 -21.83 -20.68 26.55
CA ASN A 8 -22.15 -21.88 27.32
C ASN A 8 -23.62 -21.91 27.79
N GLN A 9 -24.40 -20.88 27.45
CA GLN A 9 -25.84 -20.83 27.74
C GLN A 9 -26.65 -21.80 26.86
N PRO A 10 -27.89 -22.14 27.24
CA PRO A 10 -28.78 -22.93 26.40
C PRO A 10 -29.00 -22.30 25.01
N GLU A 11 -29.22 -23.12 23.98
CA GLU A 11 -29.47 -22.74 22.57
C GLU A 11 -30.39 -21.52 22.41
N GLY A 12 -31.47 -21.44 23.21
CA GLY A 12 -32.43 -20.34 23.14
C GLY A 12 -31.91 -18.97 23.56
N LYS A 13 -30.79 -18.91 24.30
CA LYS A 13 -30.22 -17.69 24.92
C LYS A 13 -28.77 -17.42 24.54
N LYS A 14 -27.98 -18.44 24.19
CA LYS A 14 -26.55 -18.26 23.86
C LYS A 14 -26.37 -17.24 22.73
N CYS A 15 -25.36 -16.38 22.88
CA CYS A 15 -25.04 -15.31 21.93
C CYS A 15 -26.20 -14.33 21.63
N LYS A 16 -27.15 -14.18 22.56
CA LYS A 16 -28.22 -13.18 22.48
C LYS A 16 -28.01 -12.08 23.52
N LEU A 17 -28.55 -10.89 23.23
CA LEU A 17 -28.56 -9.79 24.20
C LEU A 17 -29.38 -10.17 25.43
N LYS A 18 -28.93 -9.73 26.60
CA LYS A 18 -29.69 -9.85 27.85
C LYS A 18 -30.92 -8.94 27.83
N PRO A 19 -32.00 -9.29 28.55
CA PRO A 19 -33.19 -8.45 28.63
C PRO A 19 -32.87 -7.02 29.10
N GLY A 20 -33.49 -6.01 28.47
CA GLY A 20 -33.31 -4.60 28.81
C GLY A 20 -31.99 -3.97 28.33
N LYS A 21 -31.16 -4.71 27.58
CA LYS A 21 -29.92 -4.19 26.98
C LYS A 21 -30.15 -3.85 25.51
N GLN A 22 -29.65 -2.70 25.05
CA GLN A 22 -29.87 -2.21 23.68
C GLN A 22 -28.88 -2.80 22.69
N CYS A 23 -27.63 -2.97 23.12
CA CYS A 23 -26.53 -3.48 22.31
C CYS A 23 -25.48 -4.19 23.16
N SER A 24 -24.48 -4.78 22.51
CA SER A 24 -23.26 -5.30 23.15
C SER A 24 -22.02 -4.67 22.49
N PRO A 25 -20.96 -4.34 23.25
CA PRO A 25 -19.68 -3.89 22.68
C PRO A 25 -19.08 -4.86 21.63
N SER A 26 -19.44 -6.14 21.69
CA SER A 26 -19.03 -7.13 20.68
C SER A 26 -19.63 -6.89 19.30
N GLN A 27 -20.74 -6.13 19.21
CA GLN A 27 -21.37 -5.75 17.95
C GLN A 27 -20.65 -4.57 17.27
N GLY A 28 -19.91 -3.76 18.02
CA GLY A 28 -19.12 -2.67 17.47
C GLY A 28 -18.82 -1.53 18.46
N PRO A 29 -17.96 -0.57 18.04
CA PRO A 29 -17.42 0.47 18.91
C PRO A 29 -18.43 1.57 19.29
N CYS A 30 -19.62 1.59 18.67
CA CYS A 30 -20.72 2.50 18.99
C CYS A 30 -21.66 1.96 20.08
N CYS A 31 -21.29 0.89 20.77
CA CYS A 31 -21.96 0.44 21.98
C CYS A 31 -21.08 0.69 23.21
N THR A 32 -21.67 1.24 24.28
CA THR A 32 -20.97 1.44 25.55
C THR A 32 -20.88 0.14 26.34
N ALA A 33 -19.97 0.09 27.32
CA ALA A 33 -19.87 -1.05 28.24
C ALA A 33 -21.16 -1.25 29.08
N GLN A 34 -21.98 -0.20 29.21
CA GLN A 34 -23.28 -0.22 29.89
C GLN A 34 -24.43 -0.70 28.98
N CYS A 35 -24.11 -1.21 27.78
CA CYS A 35 -25.05 -1.82 26.85
C CYS A 35 -26.06 -0.84 26.22
N ALA A 36 -25.65 0.42 26.07
CA ALA A 36 -26.43 1.47 25.42
C ALA A 36 -25.69 1.97 24.18
N PHE A 37 -26.44 2.47 23.19
CA PHE A 37 -25.81 3.12 22.05
C PHE A 37 -25.10 4.40 22.50
N LYS A 38 -23.90 4.62 21.96
CA LYS A 38 -23.20 5.89 22.07
C LYS A 38 -24.02 7.01 21.42
N SER A 39 -23.88 8.23 21.93
CA SER A 39 -24.61 9.38 21.41
C SER A 39 -24.21 9.73 19.98
N LYS A 40 -25.09 10.47 19.30
CA LYS A 40 -24.77 11.05 17.99
C LYS A 40 -23.59 12.00 18.17
N SER A 41 -22.59 11.92 17.29
CA SER A 41 -21.34 12.70 17.37
C SER A 41 -20.21 12.11 18.22
N GLU A 42 -20.39 10.93 18.85
CA GLU A 42 -19.26 10.25 19.49
C GLU A 42 -18.34 9.57 18.46
N LYS A 43 -17.02 9.78 18.60
CA LYS A 43 -16.01 9.18 17.73
C LYS A 43 -15.95 7.65 17.92
N CYS A 44 -15.97 6.93 16.79
CA CYS A 44 -15.83 5.47 16.73
C CYS A 44 -14.68 4.98 15.85
N ARG A 45 -14.06 5.87 15.06
CA ARG A 45 -12.88 5.59 14.25
C ARG A 45 -12.04 6.85 14.15
N ASP A 46 -10.73 6.70 14.26
CA ASP A 46 -9.81 7.82 14.06
C ASP A 46 -9.78 8.27 12.60
N ASP A 47 -9.35 9.51 12.41
CA ASP A 47 -9.03 10.05 11.10
C ASP A 47 -7.88 9.26 10.45
N SER A 48 -7.98 9.04 9.14
CA SER A 48 -6.98 8.33 8.33
C SER A 48 -6.53 9.21 7.18
N ASP A 49 -5.47 8.84 6.45
CA ASP A 49 -4.97 9.63 5.33
C ASP A 49 -6.07 10.08 4.35
N CYS A 50 -7.03 9.19 4.04
CA CYS A 50 -8.07 9.43 3.03
C CYS A 50 -9.51 9.44 3.54
N ALA A 51 -9.75 9.27 4.84
CA ALA A 51 -11.11 9.33 5.39
C ALA A 51 -11.12 10.09 6.73
N ARG A 52 -12.18 10.87 6.95
CA ARG A 52 -12.41 11.62 8.19
C ARG A 52 -12.65 10.68 9.36
N GLU A 53 -12.66 11.24 10.57
CA GLU A 53 -13.09 10.49 11.76
C GLU A 53 -14.49 9.88 11.56
N GLY A 54 -14.64 8.64 12.06
CA GLY A 54 -15.92 7.94 12.03
C GLY A 54 -16.74 8.33 13.26
N ILE A 55 -18.01 8.63 13.06
CA ILE A 55 -18.90 9.14 14.10
C ILE A 55 -20.12 8.23 14.26
N CYS A 56 -20.47 7.90 15.51
CA CYS A 56 -21.67 7.14 15.83
C CYS A 56 -22.95 7.91 15.48
N ASN A 57 -23.95 7.19 14.98
CA ASN A 57 -25.23 7.79 14.57
C ASN A 57 -26.30 7.83 15.68
N GLY A 58 -26.03 7.20 16.83
CA GLY A 58 -26.94 7.18 17.99
C GLY A 58 -27.86 5.98 18.11
N PHE A 59 -27.92 5.09 17.12
CA PHE A 59 -28.94 4.03 17.08
C PHE A 59 -28.42 2.66 16.62
N THR A 60 -27.12 2.52 16.35
CA THR A 60 -26.48 1.24 16.07
C THR A 60 -25.11 1.13 16.74
N ALA A 61 -24.68 -0.10 17.02
CA ALA A 61 -23.36 -0.39 17.58
C ALA A 61 -22.25 -0.37 16.51
N LEU A 62 -22.62 -0.48 15.24
CA LEU A 62 -21.71 -0.40 14.12
C LEU A 62 -21.20 1.04 13.94
N CYS A 63 -19.91 1.19 13.64
CA CYS A 63 -19.37 2.48 13.24
C CYS A 63 -19.71 2.70 11.76
N PRO A 64 -20.46 3.76 11.39
CA PRO A 64 -20.76 4.08 10.00
C PRO A 64 -19.49 4.22 9.13
N ALA A 65 -19.64 4.18 7.81
CA ALA A 65 -18.54 4.51 6.91
C ALA A 65 -18.13 5.98 7.13
N SER A 66 -16.83 6.23 7.23
CA SER A 66 -16.29 7.59 7.35
C SER A 66 -16.46 8.34 6.02
N ASP A 67 -16.66 9.64 6.10
CA ASP A 67 -16.68 10.49 4.91
C ASP A 67 -15.29 10.53 4.26
N PRO A 68 -15.21 10.38 2.92
CA PRO A 68 -13.94 10.45 2.21
C PRO A 68 -13.35 11.86 2.28
N LYS A 69 -12.03 11.95 2.40
CA LYS A 69 -11.29 13.20 2.22
C LYS A 69 -11.27 13.59 0.73
N PRO A 70 -10.99 14.86 0.42
CA PRO A 70 -10.93 15.33 -0.97
C PRO A 70 -9.96 14.51 -1.82
N ASN A 71 -10.32 14.32 -3.09
CA ASN A 71 -9.42 13.68 -4.05
C ASN A 71 -8.10 14.47 -4.18
N PHE A 72 -7.01 13.75 -4.43
CA PHE A 72 -5.64 14.31 -4.50
C PHE A 72 -5.09 14.86 -3.18
N THR A 73 -5.68 14.48 -2.04
CA THR A 73 -5.03 14.61 -0.73
C THR A 73 -3.86 13.62 -0.65
N ASP A 74 -2.72 14.05 -0.12
CA ASP A 74 -1.51 13.22 -0.03
C ASP A 74 -1.71 12.10 0.99
N CYS A 75 -1.33 10.87 0.64
CA CYS A 75 -1.46 9.71 1.51
C CYS A 75 -0.24 8.77 1.40
N ASN A 76 -0.14 7.81 2.32
CA ASN A 76 0.93 6.82 2.38
C ASN A 76 2.33 7.48 2.39
N ARG A 77 2.52 8.46 3.28
CA ARG A 77 3.76 9.27 3.36
C ARG A 77 4.10 10.01 2.06
N GLN A 78 3.09 10.61 1.42
CA GLN A 78 3.22 11.45 0.22
C GLN A 78 3.63 10.69 -1.05
N THR A 79 3.54 9.36 -1.07
CA THR A 79 3.82 8.59 -2.29
C THR A 79 2.60 8.45 -3.19
N GLN A 80 1.39 8.56 -2.63
CA GLN A 80 0.13 8.33 -3.33
C GLN A 80 -0.88 9.45 -3.04
N VAL A 81 -2.07 9.34 -3.66
CA VAL A 81 -3.17 10.28 -3.51
C VAL A 81 -4.46 9.61 -3.07
N CYS A 82 -5.33 10.36 -2.40
CA CYS A 82 -6.66 9.91 -2.11
C CYS A 82 -7.55 9.98 -3.35
N ILE A 83 -8.26 8.89 -3.66
CA ILE A 83 -9.28 8.82 -4.70
C ILE A 83 -10.51 8.15 -4.09
N ASN A 84 -11.61 8.91 -3.95
CA ASN A 84 -12.87 8.46 -3.34
C ASN A 84 -12.69 7.79 -1.97
N GLY A 85 -11.78 8.33 -1.14
CA GLY A 85 -11.50 7.83 0.21
C GLY A 85 -10.51 6.68 0.30
N GLN A 86 -9.95 6.22 -0.82
CA GLN A 86 -8.92 5.19 -0.87
C GLN A 86 -7.56 5.81 -1.20
N CYS A 87 -6.49 5.35 -0.55
CA CYS A 87 -5.13 5.75 -0.90
C CYS A 87 -4.66 4.91 -2.09
N ALA A 88 -4.64 5.52 -3.28
CA ALA A 88 -4.43 4.83 -4.54
C ALA A 88 -3.68 5.73 -5.54
N GLY A 89 -3.26 5.16 -6.66
CA GLY A 89 -2.50 5.90 -7.66
C GLY A 89 -1.16 6.40 -7.12
N SER A 90 -0.66 7.47 -7.72
CA SER A 90 0.63 8.08 -7.36
C SER A 90 0.52 9.59 -7.10
N ILE A 91 1.43 10.13 -6.31
CA ILE A 91 1.54 11.59 -6.09
C ILE A 91 1.73 12.37 -7.40
N CYS A 92 2.24 11.73 -8.45
CA CYS A 92 2.33 12.30 -9.80
C CYS A 92 0.96 12.80 -10.32
N GLU A 93 -0.13 12.10 -10.01
CA GLU A 93 -1.47 12.41 -10.51
C GLU A 93 -2.01 13.74 -9.98
N LYS A 94 -1.60 14.13 -8.76
CA LYS A 94 -1.91 15.45 -8.17
C LYS A 94 -1.47 16.60 -9.06
N TYR A 95 -0.42 16.38 -9.86
CA TYR A 95 0.16 17.37 -10.76
C TYR A 95 -0.14 17.09 -12.24
N GLY A 96 -1.06 16.18 -12.53
CA GLY A 96 -1.43 15.80 -13.89
C GLY A 96 -0.37 14.98 -14.62
N LEU A 97 0.55 14.34 -13.88
CA LEU A 97 1.58 13.44 -14.39
C LEU A 97 1.16 11.98 -14.19
N GLU A 98 1.88 11.06 -14.83
CA GLU A 98 1.73 9.62 -14.65
C GLU A 98 2.95 9.05 -13.91
N GLU A 99 2.73 8.02 -13.09
CA GLU A 99 3.82 7.28 -12.46
C GLU A 99 4.59 6.45 -13.49
N CYS A 100 5.90 6.39 -13.32
CA CYS A 100 6.78 5.55 -14.12
C CYS A 100 7.87 4.94 -13.22
N THR A 101 8.54 3.91 -13.70
CA THR A 101 9.69 3.33 -13.03
C THR A 101 10.96 4.04 -13.49
N CYS A 102 11.74 4.58 -12.56
CA CYS A 102 13.06 5.08 -12.91
C CYS A 102 13.93 3.93 -13.45
N ALA A 103 14.69 4.21 -14.50
CA ALA A 103 15.67 3.28 -15.06
C ALA A 103 17.06 3.62 -14.50
N SER A 104 17.79 2.61 -14.04
CA SER A 104 19.19 2.81 -13.66
C SER A 104 20.03 2.87 -14.94
N SER A 105 20.54 4.04 -15.31
CA SER A 105 21.32 4.22 -16.55
C SER A 105 22.69 3.52 -16.50
N ASP A 106 23.21 3.20 -15.30
CA ASP A 106 24.60 2.77 -15.15
C ASP A 106 24.83 1.70 -14.05
N GLY A 107 23.78 1.14 -13.44
CA GLY A 107 23.91 0.15 -12.35
C GLY A 107 24.71 0.65 -11.13
N LYS A 108 24.90 1.97 -11.01
CA LYS A 108 25.71 2.63 -9.97
C LYS A 108 24.86 3.31 -8.89
N ASP A 109 23.57 3.55 -9.16
CA ASP A 109 22.65 4.09 -8.16
C ASP A 109 21.34 3.30 -8.12
N ASP A 110 21.38 2.15 -7.44
CA ASP A 110 20.22 1.30 -7.19
C ASP A 110 19.15 1.97 -6.30
N LYS A 111 19.45 3.16 -5.75
CA LYS A 111 18.50 3.89 -4.90
C LYS A 111 17.47 4.66 -5.71
N GLU A 112 17.82 5.14 -6.89
CA GLU A 112 16.88 5.85 -7.76
C GLU A 112 15.73 4.94 -8.22
N LEU A 113 15.99 3.63 -8.32
CA LEU A 113 14.96 2.63 -8.58
C LEU A 113 13.86 2.57 -7.51
N CYS A 114 14.13 3.13 -6.33
CA CYS A 114 13.18 3.25 -5.21
C CYS A 114 12.70 4.68 -4.99
N HIS A 115 12.97 5.60 -5.91
CA HIS A 115 12.32 6.91 -5.93
C HIS A 115 10.92 6.78 -6.55
N VAL A 116 10.02 7.67 -6.15
CA VAL A 116 8.84 7.95 -6.97
C VAL A 116 9.30 8.71 -8.20
N CYS A 117 8.89 8.24 -9.38
CA CYS A 117 9.24 8.84 -10.65
C CYS A 117 7.98 9.16 -11.44
N CYS A 118 7.97 10.33 -12.04
CA CYS A 118 6.84 10.83 -12.80
C CYS A 118 7.24 11.05 -14.26
N MET A 119 6.29 10.88 -15.16
CA MET A 119 6.38 11.22 -16.58
C MET A 119 5.19 12.07 -16.98
N LYS A 120 5.31 12.82 -18.08
CA LYS A 120 4.11 13.38 -18.73
C LYS A 120 3.26 12.22 -19.26
N LYS A 121 1.95 12.47 -19.32
CA LYS A 121 0.99 11.45 -19.77
C LYS A 121 1.37 10.93 -21.15
N MET A 122 1.48 9.61 -21.27
CA MET A 122 1.84 8.93 -22.52
C MET A 122 3.20 9.34 -23.12
N GLU A 123 4.13 9.90 -22.34
CA GLU A 123 5.49 10.25 -22.80
C GLU A 123 6.58 9.60 -21.89
N PRO A 124 6.86 8.29 -22.02
CA PRO A 124 7.80 7.56 -21.15
C PRO A 124 9.23 8.11 -21.14
N SER A 125 9.66 8.75 -22.24
CA SER A 125 10.98 9.40 -22.33
C SER A 125 11.16 10.58 -21.38
N THR A 126 10.07 11.05 -20.75
CA THR A 126 10.09 12.12 -19.74
C THR A 126 10.10 11.58 -18.31
N CYS A 127 10.26 10.27 -18.11
CA CYS A 127 10.32 9.68 -16.78
C CYS A 127 11.53 10.21 -16.00
N ALA A 128 11.28 10.83 -14.84
CA ALA A 128 12.33 11.31 -13.95
C ALA A 128 11.87 11.29 -12.48
N SER A 129 12.83 11.14 -11.57
CA SER A 129 12.57 11.21 -10.13
C SER A 129 11.93 12.54 -9.72
N THR A 130 11.06 12.54 -8.70
CA THR A 130 10.44 13.77 -8.15
C THR A 130 11.49 14.81 -7.70
N GLY A 131 12.67 14.36 -7.25
CA GLY A 131 13.77 15.23 -6.84
C GLY A 131 14.58 15.82 -7.99
N SER A 132 14.28 15.48 -9.24
CA SER A 132 15.00 15.97 -10.42
C SER A 132 14.70 17.45 -10.72
N VAL A 133 15.61 18.07 -11.47
CA VAL A 133 15.41 19.45 -11.99
C VAL A 133 14.15 19.54 -12.86
N GLN A 134 13.82 18.48 -13.59
CA GLN A 134 12.66 18.43 -14.47
C GLN A 134 11.33 18.65 -13.73
N TRP A 135 11.19 18.09 -12.53
CA TRP A 135 9.96 18.18 -11.73
C TRP A 135 10.06 19.16 -10.55
N SER A 136 11.06 20.04 -10.57
CA SER A 136 11.27 21.02 -9.49
C SER A 136 10.11 22.00 -9.32
N LYS A 137 9.28 22.25 -10.34
CA LYS A 137 8.09 23.10 -10.22
C LYS A 137 6.99 22.45 -9.35
N GLN A 138 6.90 21.13 -9.35
CA GLN A 138 5.86 20.35 -8.66
C GLN A 138 6.32 19.94 -7.26
N PHE A 139 7.57 19.46 -7.17
CA PHE A 139 8.11 18.86 -5.94
C PHE A 139 9.22 19.68 -5.28
N SER A 140 9.57 20.86 -5.81
CA SER A 140 10.59 21.74 -5.20
C SER A 140 11.96 21.07 -4.99
N GLY A 141 12.33 20.13 -5.87
CA GLY A 141 13.56 19.34 -5.74
C GLY A 141 13.52 18.27 -4.65
N GLN A 142 12.35 18.00 -4.05
CA GLN A 142 12.20 16.98 -3.02
C GLN A 142 12.12 15.57 -3.65
N THR A 143 13.09 14.73 -3.29
CA THR A 143 13.04 13.29 -3.59
C THR A 143 12.03 12.61 -2.67
N ILE A 144 10.99 12.04 -3.26
CA ILE A 144 10.02 11.18 -2.58
C ILE A 144 10.46 9.74 -2.84
N THR A 145 10.59 8.95 -1.78
CA THR A 145 10.98 7.55 -1.87
C THR A 145 9.76 6.65 -1.72
N LEU A 146 9.72 5.57 -2.51
CA LEU A 146 8.74 4.50 -2.36
C LEU A 146 8.80 3.91 -0.94
N GLN A 147 7.67 3.36 -0.47
CA GLN A 147 7.66 2.69 0.83
C GLN A 147 8.38 1.33 0.75
N PRO A 148 8.97 0.85 1.86
CA PRO A 148 9.53 -0.50 1.90
C PRO A 148 8.46 -1.54 1.52
N GLY A 149 8.82 -2.46 0.62
CA GLY A 149 7.92 -3.45 0.02
C GLY A 149 7.22 -2.98 -1.26
N SER A 150 7.38 -1.72 -1.68
CA SER A 150 6.90 -1.26 -3.00
C SER A 150 7.67 -1.97 -4.13
N PRO A 151 6.99 -2.32 -5.23
CA PRO A 151 7.64 -2.88 -6.41
C PRO A 151 8.58 -1.87 -7.06
N CYS A 152 9.71 -2.33 -7.58
CA CYS A 152 10.72 -1.51 -8.25
C CYS A 152 11.31 -2.24 -9.46
N ASN A 153 12.00 -1.49 -10.33
CA ASN A 153 12.62 -2.01 -11.55
C ASN A 153 11.64 -2.82 -12.42
N ASP A 154 10.48 -2.23 -12.73
CA ASP A 154 9.42 -2.86 -13.54
C ASP A 154 8.95 -4.20 -12.95
N PHE A 155 8.58 -4.18 -11.68
CA PHE A 155 8.11 -5.36 -10.90
C PHE A 155 9.12 -6.50 -10.77
N ARG A 156 10.40 -6.26 -11.08
CA ARG A 156 11.47 -7.26 -10.92
C ARG A 156 12.04 -7.30 -9.51
N GLY A 157 11.63 -6.40 -8.63
CA GLY A 157 12.13 -6.33 -7.26
C GLY A 157 11.20 -5.60 -6.30
N TYR A 158 11.62 -5.52 -5.05
CA TYR A 158 10.98 -4.73 -4.00
C TYR A 158 11.98 -3.81 -3.29
N CYS A 159 11.55 -2.61 -2.94
CA CYS A 159 12.37 -1.68 -2.18
C CYS A 159 12.54 -2.13 -0.73
N ASP A 160 13.77 -2.19 -0.25
CA ASP A 160 14.05 -2.47 1.17
C ASP A 160 14.00 -1.19 2.03
N VAL A 161 14.21 -1.34 3.34
CA VAL A 161 14.23 -0.21 4.29
C VAL A 161 15.38 0.78 4.06
N PHE A 162 16.38 0.43 3.24
CA PHE A 162 17.49 1.29 2.84
C PHE A 162 17.29 1.91 1.46
N MET A 163 16.07 1.82 0.91
CA MET A 163 15.69 2.33 -0.40
C MET A 163 16.50 1.73 -1.53
N ARG A 164 16.87 0.44 -1.41
CA ARG A 164 17.50 -0.31 -2.51
C ARG A 164 16.51 -1.27 -3.14
N CYS A 165 16.52 -1.34 -4.47
CA CYS A 165 15.69 -2.30 -5.19
C CYS A 165 16.28 -3.71 -5.09
N ARG A 166 15.64 -4.58 -4.30
CA ARG A 166 16.00 -6.00 -4.17
C ARG A 166 15.30 -6.81 -5.25
N LEU A 167 16.04 -7.23 -6.25
CA LEU A 167 15.50 -8.05 -7.33
C LEU A 167 15.01 -9.41 -6.80
N VAL A 168 13.83 -9.81 -7.26
CA VAL A 168 13.25 -11.12 -7.00
C VAL A 168 13.80 -12.09 -8.02
N ASP A 169 14.58 -13.05 -7.55
CA ASP A 169 14.98 -14.20 -8.35
C ASP A 169 14.00 -15.35 -8.08
N ALA A 170 13.00 -15.50 -8.95
CA ALA A 170 12.03 -16.58 -8.87
C ALA A 170 12.63 -17.95 -9.22
N ASP A 171 13.80 -17.95 -9.87
CA ASP A 171 14.54 -19.16 -10.20
C ASP A 171 15.39 -19.56 -9.00
N GLY A 172 14.92 -20.56 -8.25
CA GLY A 172 15.68 -21.12 -7.13
C GLY A 172 17.12 -21.51 -7.51
N PRO A 173 17.99 -21.76 -6.52
CA PRO A 173 19.44 -21.95 -6.75
C PRO A 173 19.78 -23.02 -7.80
N LEU A 174 18.92 -24.05 -7.96
CA LEU A 174 19.09 -25.10 -8.96
C LEU A 174 18.83 -24.61 -10.40
N ALA A 175 17.85 -23.74 -10.60
CA ALA A 175 17.55 -23.16 -11.92
C ALA A 175 18.65 -22.18 -12.35
N ARG A 176 19.26 -21.45 -11.40
CA ARG A 176 20.45 -20.64 -11.63
C ARG A 176 21.65 -21.49 -12.04
N LEU A 177 21.90 -22.58 -11.34
CA LEU A 177 22.99 -23.50 -11.67
C LEU A 177 22.77 -24.11 -13.06
N LYS A 178 21.55 -24.54 -13.38
CA LYS A 178 21.19 -25.04 -14.71
C LYS A 178 21.47 -24.00 -15.80
N LYS A 179 21.08 -22.74 -15.61
CA LYS A 179 21.34 -21.65 -16.57
C LYS A 179 22.83 -21.34 -16.73
N ALA A 180 23.61 -21.40 -15.64
CA ALA A 180 25.05 -21.16 -15.67
C ALA A 180 25.83 -22.32 -16.32
N ILE A 181 25.42 -23.57 -16.09
CA ILE A 181 26.06 -24.76 -16.68
C ILE A 181 25.64 -24.98 -18.13
N PHE A 182 24.41 -24.62 -18.49
CA PHE A 182 23.85 -24.91 -19.82
C PHE A 182 23.59 -23.65 -20.63
N SER A 183 24.37 -22.58 -20.43
CA SER A 183 24.28 -21.39 -21.28
C SER A 183 24.76 -21.73 -22.71
N PRO A 184 24.10 -21.21 -23.76
CA PRO A 184 24.50 -21.45 -25.15
C PRO A 184 25.96 -21.08 -25.43
N GLU A 185 26.46 -20.02 -24.78
CA GLU A 185 27.85 -19.57 -24.84
C GLU A 185 28.83 -20.62 -24.29
N LEU A 186 28.46 -21.41 -23.29
CA LEU A 186 29.29 -22.51 -22.79
C LEU A 186 29.33 -23.68 -23.79
N TYR A 187 28.20 -23.95 -24.47
CA TYR A 187 28.15 -24.99 -25.50
C TYR A 187 28.94 -24.64 -26.76
N GLU A 188 28.98 -23.38 -27.17
CA GLU A 188 29.85 -22.93 -28.27
C GLU A 188 31.33 -23.18 -27.91
N ASN A 189 31.75 -22.84 -26.69
CA ASN A 189 33.12 -23.09 -26.22
C ASN A 189 33.45 -24.59 -26.09
N ILE A 190 32.51 -25.42 -25.63
CA ILE A 190 32.71 -26.86 -25.53
C ILE A 190 32.73 -27.50 -26.94
N ALA A 191 31.87 -27.05 -27.85
CA ALA A 191 31.86 -27.53 -29.22
C ALA A 191 33.17 -27.18 -29.95
N GLU A 192 33.68 -25.96 -29.77
CA GLU A 192 35.01 -25.59 -30.29
C GLU A 192 36.13 -26.46 -29.70
N TRP A 193 36.04 -26.84 -28.42
CA TRP A 193 37.05 -27.69 -27.78
C TRP A 193 36.97 -29.17 -28.19
N ILE A 194 35.79 -29.67 -28.55
CA ILE A 194 35.59 -31.07 -29.01
C ILE A 194 35.96 -31.25 -30.48
N VAL A 195 35.90 -30.19 -31.28
CA VAL A 195 36.20 -30.23 -32.73
C VAL A 195 37.69 -29.91 -33.02
N ALA A 196 38.49 -29.56 -32.00
CA ALA A 196 39.92 -29.35 -32.09
C ALA A 196 40.75 -30.65 -31.93
#